data_AF-A0A967HQY4-F1
#
_entry.id   AF-A0A967HQY4-F1
#
_cell.length_a   1.000
_cell.length_b   1.000
_cell.length_c   1.000
_cell.angle_alpha   90.00
_cell.angle_beta   90.00
_cell.angle_gamma   90.00
#
_symmetry.space_group_name_H-M   'P 1'
#
loop_
_entity.id
_entity.type
_entity.pdbx_description
1 polymer ?
#
loop_
_entity_poly.entity_id
_entity_poly.type
_entity_poly.pdbx_seq_one_letter_code
_entity_poly.pdbx_strand_id
1 'polypeptide(L)' 'DEVLARADVLSLHVPLTESTRGLIGAAELAKLKDGAVVLNAARGGVLDQDALLAALNEGRLGGAALDVYAEEPLAP' A
#
# COMPACT_ATOMS: atom_id res chain seq x y z
N ASP A 1 8.73 -10.66 1.39
CA ASP A 1 8.96 -10.98 -0.03
C ASP A 1 8.08 -12.09 -0.58
N GLU A 2 8.13 -13.33 -0.08
CA GLU A 2 7.31 -14.42 -0.64
C GLU A 2 5.80 -14.12 -0.67
N VAL A 3 5.28 -13.52 0.42
CA VAL A 3 3.86 -13.12 0.53
C VAL A 3 3.48 -12.13 -0.56
N LEU A 4 4.34 -11.15 -0.87
CA LEU A 4 4.06 -10.12 -1.87
C LEU A 4 3.92 -10.73 -3.27
N ALA A 5 4.87 -11.59 -3.66
CA ALA A 5 4.86 -12.24 -4.97
C ALA A 5 3.67 -13.17 -5.21
N ARG A 6 2.99 -13.61 -4.15
CA ARG A 6 1.89 -14.57 -4.21
C ARG A 6 0.52 -13.93 -3.97
N ALA A 7 0.47 -12.72 -3.42
CA ALA A 7 -0.77 -12.07 -3.03
C ALA A 7 -1.54 -11.52 -4.24
N ASP A 8 -2.79 -11.95 -4.40
CA ASP A 8 -3.76 -11.28 -5.27
C ASP A 8 -4.39 -10.07 -4.56
N VAL A 9 -4.45 -10.13 -3.23
CA VAL A 9 -4.87 -9.02 -2.36
C VAL A 9 -3.90 -8.91 -1.20
N LEU A 10 -3.35 -7.72 -0.96
CA LEU A 10 -2.51 -7.39 0.18
C LEU A 10 -3.29 -6.52 1.16
N SER A 11 -3.47 -6.98 2.39
CA SER A 11 -4.13 -6.21 3.45
C SER A 11 -3.20 -5.90 4.61
N LEU A 12 -3.04 -4.63 4.96
CA LEU A 12 -2.12 -4.17 5.99
C LEU A 12 -2.77 -4.14 7.37
N HIS A 13 -2.16 -4.85 8.33
CA HIS A 13 -2.64 -4.99 9.72
C HIS A 13 -1.46 -4.91 10.70
N VAL A 14 -0.66 -3.85 10.58
CA VAL A 14 0.51 -3.63 11.44
C VAL A 14 0.43 -2.27 12.12
N PRO A 15 0.94 -2.11 13.34
CA PRO A 15 1.05 -0.80 13.96
C PRO A 15 2.02 0.07 13.17
N LEU A 16 1.84 1.39 13.21
CA LEU A 16 2.84 2.33 12.73
C LEU A 16 3.92 2.52 13.81
N THR A 17 5.14 2.08 13.50
CA THR A 17 6.35 2.24 14.30
C THR A 17 7.46 2.78 13.40
N GLU A 18 8.65 3.03 13.94
CA GLU A 18 9.81 3.37 13.10
C GLU A 18 10.14 2.27 12.08
N SER A 19 10.01 1.00 12.46
CA SER A 19 10.33 -0.14 11.60
C SER A 19 9.27 -0.45 10.55
N THR A 20 8.03 0.02 10.73
CA THR A 20 6.92 -0.22 9.78
C THR A 20 6.53 1.03 8.99
N ARG A 21 7.17 2.17 9.24
CA ARG A 21 6.97 3.39 8.47
C ARG A 21 7.45 3.17 7.03
N GLY A 22 6.55 3.38 6.07
CA GLY A 22 6.83 3.12 4.66
C GLY A 22 7.18 1.67 4.36
N LEU A 23 6.74 0.72 5.20
CA LEU A 23 6.99 -0.71 5.03
C LEU A 23 6.59 -1.21 3.65
N ILE A 24 5.52 -0.66 3.09
CA ILE A 24 5.10 -0.92 1.72
C ILE A 24 5.41 0.33 0.90
N GLY A 25 6.52 0.27 0.16
CA GLY A 25 6.95 1.30 -0.78
C GLY A 25 6.93 0.80 -2.23
N ALA A 26 7.57 1.56 -3.12
CA ALA A 26 7.64 1.21 -4.55
C ALA A 26 8.24 -0.19 -4.79
N ALA A 27 9.26 -0.59 -4.02
CA ALA A 27 9.91 -1.88 -4.18
C ALA A 27 8.99 -3.05 -3.79
N GLU A 28 8.17 -2.90 -2.75
CA GLU A 28 7.23 -3.92 -2.29
C GLU A 28 6.03 -4.00 -3.22
N LEU A 29 5.51 -2.87 -3.68
CA LEU A 29 4.46 -2.80 -4.69
C LEU A 29 4.93 -3.38 -6.03
N ALA A 30 6.22 -3.22 -6.38
CA ALA A 30 6.85 -3.85 -7.55
C ALA A 30 6.83 -5.39 -7.51
N LYS A 31 6.80 -5.97 -6.30
CA LYS A 31 6.79 -7.42 -6.11
C LYS A 31 5.40 -8.03 -6.16
N LEU A 32 4.34 -7.23 -6.07
CA LEU A 32 2.96 -7.72 -6.17
C LEU A 32 2.67 -8.23 -7.58
N LYS A 33 1.71 -9.15 -7.67
CA LYS A 33 1.17 -9.58 -8.97
C LYS A 33 0.55 -8.39 -9.71
N ASP A 34 0.64 -8.40 -11.03
CA ASP A 34 -0.10 -7.46 -11.86
C ASP A 34 -1.61 -7.64 -11.61
N GLY A 35 -2.31 -6.52 -11.41
CA GLY A 35 -3.73 -6.51 -11.06
C GLY A 35 -4.03 -6.76 -9.58
N ALA A 36 -3.02 -6.92 -8.71
CA ALA A 36 -3.26 -7.08 -7.28
C ALA A 36 -3.94 -5.85 -6.65
N VAL A 37 -4.65 -6.07 -5.55
CA VAL A 37 -5.36 -5.03 -4.79
C VAL A 37 -4.70 -4.78 -3.44
N VAL A 38 -4.53 -3.51 -3.06
CA VAL A 38 -3.96 -3.12 -1.76
C VAL A 38 -5.05 -2.55 -0.83
N LEU A 39 -5.12 -3.05 0.40
CA LEU A 39 -6.04 -2.60 1.43
C LEU A 39 -5.25 -2.05 2.62
N ASN A 40 -5.55 -0.82 3.06
CA ASN A 40 -4.98 -0.27 4.29
C ASN A 40 -6.09 0.27 5.21
N ALA A 41 -6.36 -0.49 6.27
CA ALA A 41 -7.21 -0.10 7.39
C ALA A 41 -6.40 -0.01 8.71
N ALA A 42 -5.06 0.06 8.61
CA ALA A 42 -4.17 0.14 9.75
C ALA A 42 -3.79 1.59 10.06
N ARG A 43 -2.73 2.10 9.43
CA ARG A 43 -2.29 3.51 9.53
C ARG A 43 -1.71 3.96 8.19
N GLY A 44 -1.97 5.20 7.79
CA GLY A 44 -1.52 5.71 6.50
C GLY A 44 -0.01 5.65 6.31
N GLY A 45 0.77 6.01 7.34
CA GLY A 45 2.24 6.03 7.27
C GLY A 45 2.94 4.67 7.12
N VAL A 46 2.21 3.55 7.10
CA VAL A 46 2.77 2.21 6.79
C VAL A 46 2.97 2.02 5.27
N LEU A 47 2.20 2.75 4.47
CA LEU A 47 2.17 2.68 3.02
C LEU A 47 2.66 4.00 2.45
N ASP A 48 3.61 3.94 1.52
CA ASP A 48 4.00 5.10 0.72
C ASP A 48 2.87 5.40 -0.28
N GLN A 49 2.18 6.54 -0.08
CA GLN A 49 1.03 6.92 -0.90
C GLN A 49 1.44 7.41 -2.29
N ASP A 50 2.62 8.00 -2.45
CA ASP A 50 3.11 8.43 -3.75
C ASP A 50 3.47 7.21 -4.61
N ALA A 51 4.12 6.22 -3.99
CA ALA A 51 4.39 4.94 -4.65
C ALA A 51 3.11 4.18 -5.01
N LEU A 52 2.09 4.20 -4.14
CA LEU A 52 0.79 3.60 -4.42
C LEU A 52 0.12 4.28 -5.61
N LEU A 53 0.09 5.61 -5.63
CA LEU A 53 -0.51 6.40 -6.71
C LEU A 53 0.18 6.14 -8.04
N ALA A 54 1.51 6.08 -8.06
CA ALA A 54 2.28 5.73 -9.25
C ALA A 54 1.91 4.33 -9.77
N ALA A 55 1.88 3.31 -8.90
CA ALA A 55 1.55 1.95 -9.28
C ALA A 55 0.10 1.79 -9.80
N LEU A 56 -0.84 2.58 -9.26
CA LEU A 56 -2.22 2.64 -9.76
C LEU A 56 -2.30 3.33 -11.13
N ASN A 57 -1.62 4.48 -11.30
CA ASN A 57 -1.60 5.22 -12.57
C ASN A 57 -0.95 4.43 -13.71
N GLU A 58 0.05 3.60 -13.40
CA GLU A 58 0.68 2.68 -14.35
C GLU A 58 -0.20 1.46 -14.69
N GLY A 59 -1.33 1.27 -14.01
CA GLY A 59 -2.21 0.11 -14.20
C GLY A 59 -1.63 -1.20 -13.68
N ARG A 60 -0.55 -1.15 -12.88
CA ARG A 60 0.06 -2.34 -12.28
C ARG A 60 -0.81 -2.94 -11.18
N LEU A 61 -1.49 -2.09 -10.41
CA LEU A 61 -2.45 -2.52 -9.40
C LEU A 61 -3.87 -2.50 -9.97
N GLY A 62 -4.67 -3.49 -9.58
CA GLY A 62 -6.09 -3.55 -9.95
C GLY A 62 -6.94 -2.56 -9.16
N GLY A 63 -6.43 -2.07 -8.02
CA GLY A 63 -7.07 -1.06 -7.21
C GLY A 63 -6.46 -0.94 -5.81
N ALA A 64 -6.97 0.04 -5.05
CA ALA A 64 -6.66 0.19 -3.64
C ALA A 64 -7.90 0.62 -2.86
N ALA A 65 -8.02 0.17 -1.61
CA ALA A 65 -9.00 0.69 -0.66
C ALA A 65 -8.30 1.16 0.61
N LEU A 66 -8.50 2.43 0.96
CA LEU A 66 -7.82 3.11 2.06
C LEU A 66 -8.85 3.71 3.01
N ASP A 67 -8.79 3.31 4.28
CA ASP A 67 -9.54 3.93 5.38
C ASP A 67 -8.71 5.01 6.08
N VAL A 68 -7.38 4.98 5.90
CA VAL A 68 -6.40 5.80 6.61
C VAL A 68 -5.39 6.45 5.66
N TYR A 69 -4.94 7.65 6.00
CA TYR A 69 -4.06 8.49 5.18
C TYR A 69 -2.84 8.98 5.97
N ALA A 70 -1.78 9.41 5.26
CA ALA A 70 -0.57 9.92 5.91
C ALA A 70 -0.83 11.26 6.63
N GLU A 71 -1.66 12.09 6.02
CA GLU A 71 -2.23 13.30 6.60
C GLU A 71 -3.74 13.13 6.72
N GLU A 72 -4.26 13.41 7.92
CA GLU A 72 -5.69 13.38 8.21
C GLU A 72 -6.09 14.66 8.98
N PRO A 73 -7.23 15.28 8.67
CA PRO A 73 -8.22 14.85 7.67
C PRO A 73 -7.73 15.06 6.23
N LEU A 74 -8.34 14.33 5.29
CA LEU A 74 -8.12 14.59 3.87
C LEU A 74 -8.54 16.02 3.53
N ALA A 75 -7.76 16.64 2.64
CA ALA A 75 -8.15 17.90 2.03
C ALA A 75 -9.49 17.72 1.26
N PRO A 76 -10.36 18.76 1.24
CA PRO A 76 -11.63 18.73 0.51
C PRO A 76 -11.49 18.54 -1.00
#